data_AF-A0A139A3H5-F1
#
_entry.id   AF-A0A139A3H5-F1
#
_cell.length_a   1.000
_cell.length_b   1.000
_cell.length_c   1.000
_cell.angle_alpha   90.00
_cell.angle_beta   90.00
_cell.angle_gamma   90.00
#
_symmetry.space_group_name_H-M   'P 1'
#
loop_
_entity.id
_entity.type
_entity.pdbx_description
1 polymer ?
#
loop_
_entity_poly.entity_id
_entity_poly.type
_entity_poly.pdbx_seq_one_letter_code
_entity_poly.pdbx_strand_id
1 'polypeptide(L)'
;MKVLAALAAASVLAAADAWIINPTSPTFGAVAKDKVWPKASKGWKTLDGSPSFSACHRGSRWHLPEESAGAYWEGALSNCDWNEPDVVWTKDGVAVVSHDSFADSAVTSVGTDPYFAGKNRTVCSLFEDQYLCRNLVWYGDLNSSEVKQLYPIQNPARTYPKGYRPPFYDSTFKILSFQEFIDTNVNVSTKINTTLGLIPELKQPFYTNTQVLNKVDEATEKKFRAAYFNLTDGIDPAYNHSAEDTFMAILKKNGLPSARNPIVVQCFEYETIQYLARKYPNGSGFNALLFLLDINWWALTPKGMDRIAALQKETNNTIYVGPWKDSLYDGIYLYALSASAGYGIDFLNATANPDLQYPGYKVTDIVDPAVTVQELHKRGLGYLGYTYYDSRQDPLYNCVDPTGYDNITETLSKLWYTPKPCPKNKRHEFFDQFAMGVDGFFVENNNEFAQLRDEYNNLLLATTKEDGDYFLNLYIGLNETGVRVVF
;
A
#
# COMPACT_ATOMS: atom_id res chain seq x y z
N MET A 1 -35.08 60.75 3.01
CA MET A 1 -35.11 59.79 4.15
C MET A 1 -35.48 58.42 3.61
N LYS A 2 -34.57 57.44 3.79
CA LYS A 2 -34.73 55.97 3.71
C LYS A 2 -35.17 55.37 2.36
N VAL A 3 -34.27 54.89 1.51
CA VAL A 3 -33.45 53.64 1.52
C VAL A 3 -34.21 52.44 0.95
N LEU A 4 -33.65 51.93 -0.17
CA LEU A 4 -33.96 50.67 -0.85
C LEU A 4 -33.90 49.47 0.11
N ALA A 5 -34.83 48.53 -0.06
CA ALA A 5 -34.65 47.15 0.38
C ALA A 5 -34.73 46.25 -0.85
N ALA A 6 -33.57 45.80 -1.34
CA ALA A 6 -33.46 44.75 -2.34
C ALA A 6 -33.70 43.39 -1.67
N LEU A 7 -34.54 42.58 -2.32
CA LEU A 7 -34.63 41.14 -2.04
C LEU A 7 -33.30 40.48 -2.41
N ALA A 8 -32.72 39.74 -1.47
CA ALA A 8 -31.73 38.70 -1.76
C ALA A 8 -32.21 37.39 -1.14
N ALA A 9 -32.43 36.40 -2.00
CA ALA A 9 -32.67 35.02 -1.62
C ALA A 9 -31.41 34.48 -0.93
N ALA A 10 -31.55 34.01 0.32
CA ALA A 10 -30.53 33.23 0.98
C ALA A 10 -30.79 31.76 0.66
N SER A 11 -30.00 31.21 -0.27
CA SER A 11 -29.76 29.78 -0.39
C SER A 11 -29.15 29.27 0.91
N VAL A 12 -29.77 28.25 1.50
CA VAL A 12 -29.19 27.49 2.61
C VAL A 12 -28.07 26.63 2.02
N LEU A 13 -26.84 27.14 2.05
CA LEU A 13 -25.66 26.30 1.98
C LEU A 13 -25.57 25.58 3.34
N ALA A 14 -25.78 24.27 3.32
CA ALA A 14 -25.35 23.41 4.42
C ALA A 14 -23.84 23.57 4.55
N ALA A 15 -23.40 24.21 5.63
CA ALA A 15 -22.00 24.19 6.02
C ALA A 15 -21.65 22.73 6.33
N ALA A 16 -20.79 22.14 5.52
CA ALA A 16 -20.15 20.88 5.86
C ALA A 16 -19.41 21.10 7.19
N ASP A 17 -19.74 20.30 8.21
CA ASP A 17 -18.98 20.19 9.45
C ASP A 17 -17.58 19.66 9.09
N ALA A 18 -16.70 20.56 8.69
CA ALA A 18 -15.30 20.27 8.43
C ALA A 18 -14.71 19.67 9.70
N TRP A 19 -14.19 18.45 9.58
CA TRP A 19 -13.28 17.93 10.59
C TRP A 19 -12.07 18.85 10.60
N ILE A 20 -11.99 19.72 11.58
CA ILE A 20 -10.78 20.51 11.77
C ILE A 20 -9.79 19.58 12.45
N ILE A 21 -9.00 18.86 11.64
CA ILE A 21 -7.74 18.29 12.12
C ILE A 21 -6.87 19.48 12.51
N ASN A 22 -6.32 19.43 13.73
CA ASN A 22 -5.43 20.47 14.20
C ASN A 22 -4.23 20.53 13.23
N PRO A 23 -3.88 21.70 12.65
CA PRO A 23 -2.82 21.84 11.63
C PRO A 23 -1.40 21.46 12.13
N THR A 24 -1.28 20.99 13.37
CA THR A 24 -0.06 20.47 13.98
C THR A 24 0.08 18.95 13.89
N SER A 25 -0.81 18.24 13.19
CA SER A 25 -0.63 16.81 12.94
C SER A 25 0.70 16.58 12.23
N PRO A 26 1.56 15.67 12.73
CA PRO A 26 2.86 15.43 12.15
C PRO A 26 2.72 15.13 10.65
N THR A 27 3.60 15.72 9.84
CA THR A 27 3.82 15.26 8.47
C THR A 27 4.19 13.78 8.50
N PHE A 28 3.94 13.06 7.41
CA PHE A 28 4.09 11.60 7.33
C PHE A 28 5.44 11.06 7.87
N GLY A 29 6.58 11.72 7.63
CA GLY A 29 7.87 11.35 8.23
C GLY A 29 8.09 11.79 9.69
N ALA A 30 7.24 12.67 10.24
CA ALA A 30 7.30 13.10 11.64
C ALA A 30 6.67 12.08 12.62
N VAL A 31 6.02 11.02 12.13
CA VAL A 31 5.54 9.88 12.95
C VAL A 31 6.71 9.01 13.43
N ALA A 32 7.83 9.00 12.71
CA ALA A 32 9.07 8.36 13.13
C ALA A 32 9.69 8.99 14.41
N LYS A 33 9.09 10.06 14.95
CA LYS A 33 9.60 10.87 16.06
C LYS A 33 8.95 10.51 17.39
N ASP A 34 9.36 9.38 17.94
CA ASP A 34 9.81 9.36 19.34
C ASP A 34 11.31 9.01 19.47
N LYS A 35 11.94 8.52 18.38
CA LYS A 35 13.40 8.40 18.31
C LYS A 35 13.98 9.72 17.82
N VAL A 36 14.70 10.42 18.70
CA VAL A 36 15.56 11.54 18.30
C VAL A 36 16.74 10.96 17.54
N TRP A 37 16.60 10.78 16.23
CA TRP A 37 17.73 10.46 15.35
C TRP A 37 18.66 11.66 15.29
N PRO A 38 19.97 11.50 15.56
CA PRO A 38 20.93 12.55 15.26
C PRO A 38 20.86 12.85 13.76
N LYS A 39 20.69 14.11 13.39
CA LYS A 39 20.63 14.52 11.97
C LYS A 39 22.00 14.33 11.34
N ALA A 40 22.09 13.50 10.30
CA ALA A 40 23.31 13.31 9.53
C ALA A 40 23.67 14.58 8.74
N SER A 41 24.98 14.85 8.60
CA SER A 41 25.51 16.00 7.84
C SER A 41 25.20 15.94 6.35
N LYS A 42 25.07 14.73 5.77
CA LYS A 42 24.66 14.48 4.38
C LYS A 42 23.17 14.18 4.17
N GLY A 43 22.39 14.10 5.25
CA GLY A 43 20.92 13.90 5.22
C GLY A 43 20.45 12.59 4.57
N TRP A 44 19.19 12.23 4.82
CA TRP A 44 18.51 11.21 4.01
C TRP A 44 18.01 11.82 2.71
N LYS A 45 17.93 11.02 1.64
CA LYS A 45 17.42 11.45 0.32
C LYS A 45 15.91 11.27 0.15
N THR A 46 15.22 10.95 1.23
CA THR A 46 13.76 10.92 1.30
C THR A 46 13.19 12.31 1.03
N LEU A 47 11.91 12.38 0.65
CA LEU A 47 11.20 13.59 0.26
C LEU A 47 11.26 14.67 1.35
N ASP A 48 11.20 14.28 2.62
CA ASP A 48 11.24 15.20 3.77
C ASP A 48 12.62 15.25 4.47
N GLY A 49 13.60 14.48 3.98
CA GLY A 49 14.94 14.36 4.53
C GLY A 49 15.03 13.58 5.85
N SER A 50 13.95 12.94 6.30
CA SER A 50 13.92 12.05 7.47
C SER A 50 14.37 10.63 7.13
N PRO A 51 14.79 9.81 8.10
CA PRO A 51 14.98 8.38 7.86
C PRO A 51 13.75 7.72 7.24
N SER A 52 13.96 6.79 6.31
CA SER A 52 12.85 6.03 5.73
C SER A 52 12.06 5.32 6.81
N PHE A 53 10.74 5.21 6.66
CA PHE A 53 9.88 4.58 7.66
C PHE A 53 9.44 3.18 7.25
N SER A 54 8.97 2.42 8.25
CA SER A 54 8.39 1.09 8.11
C SER A 54 6.87 1.14 8.22
N ALA A 55 6.21 0.52 7.26
CA ALA A 55 4.83 0.08 7.36
C ALA A 55 4.83 -1.42 7.61
N CYS A 56 4.33 -1.86 8.77
CA CYS A 56 4.25 -3.25 9.14
C CYS A 56 3.16 -3.94 8.35
N HIS A 57 3.57 -4.60 7.27
CA HIS A 57 2.67 -5.18 6.29
C HIS A 57 1.86 -6.31 6.93
N ARG A 58 0.59 -6.04 7.17
CA ARG A 58 -0.36 -6.86 7.91
C ARG A 58 0.09 -7.20 9.34
N GLY A 59 0.78 -6.24 9.97
CA GLY A 59 1.51 -6.41 11.22
C GLY A 59 2.86 -7.11 11.06
N SER A 60 3.25 -7.97 12.00
CA SER A 60 4.49 -8.76 11.95
C SER A 60 4.27 -10.18 11.41
N ARG A 61 3.78 -10.29 10.17
CA ARG A 61 3.34 -11.57 9.58
C ARG A 61 4.43 -12.62 9.35
N TRP A 62 5.71 -12.24 9.48
CA TRP A 62 6.83 -13.18 9.44
C TRP A 62 6.85 -14.16 10.62
N HIS A 63 6.26 -13.77 11.76
CA HIS A 63 6.21 -14.56 12.99
C HIS A 63 4.78 -14.94 13.40
N LEU A 64 3.83 -14.02 13.24
CA LEU A 64 2.41 -14.19 13.62
C LEU A 64 1.52 -14.35 12.37
N PRO A 65 0.35 -14.99 12.46
CA PRO A 65 -0.66 -14.92 11.40
C PRO A 65 -0.94 -13.46 11.05
N GLU A 66 -1.01 -13.17 9.76
CA GLU A 66 -1.30 -11.81 9.27
C GLU A 66 -2.65 -11.31 9.78
N GLU A 67 -2.82 -9.99 9.83
CA GLU A 67 -4.13 -9.36 10.13
C GLU A 67 -4.70 -9.76 11.49
N SER A 68 -3.82 -10.18 12.40
CA SER A 68 -4.18 -10.62 13.74
C SER A 68 -3.81 -9.57 14.78
N ALA A 69 -4.56 -9.55 15.89
CA ALA A 69 -4.23 -8.68 17.02
C ALA A 69 -2.77 -8.89 17.47
N GLY A 70 -2.31 -10.15 17.53
CA GLY A 70 -0.91 -10.46 17.84
C GLY A 70 0.07 -9.78 16.89
N ALA A 71 -0.15 -9.89 15.58
CA ALA A 71 0.74 -9.31 14.58
C ALA A 71 0.86 -7.78 14.71
N TYR A 72 -0.23 -7.07 15.01
CA TYR A 72 -0.19 -5.62 15.24
C TYR A 72 0.49 -5.22 16.54
N TRP A 73 0.27 -6.00 17.62
CA TRP A 73 0.96 -5.79 18.88
C TRP A 73 2.47 -5.98 18.72
N GLU A 74 2.92 -7.05 18.06
CA GLU A 74 4.33 -7.28 17.77
C GLU A 74 4.89 -6.18 16.86
N GLY A 75 4.15 -5.76 15.83
CA GLY A 75 4.52 -4.62 14.98
C GLY A 75 4.83 -3.39 15.82
N ALA A 76 3.87 -2.95 16.64
CA ALA A 76 4.05 -1.79 17.51
C ALA A 76 5.25 -1.93 18.48
N LEU A 77 5.50 -3.13 19.01
CA LEU A 77 6.62 -3.41 19.91
C LEU A 77 7.98 -3.51 19.18
N SER A 78 7.98 -3.77 17.87
CA SER A 78 9.18 -3.97 17.03
C SER A 78 9.62 -2.70 16.29
N ASN A 79 9.28 -1.51 16.83
CA ASN A 79 9.58 -0.20 16.24
C ASN A 79 8.94 0.04 14.87
N CYS A 80 7.75 -0.50 14.65
CA CYS A 80 6.93 -0.08 13.52
C CYS A 80 6.62 1.40 13.59
N ASP A 81 6.78 2.11 12.47
CA ASP A 81 6.31 3.49 12.37
C ASP A 81 4.80 3.53 12.03
N TRP A 82 4.33 2.58 11.22
CA TRP A 82 2.95 2.48 10.76
C TRP A 82 2.43 1.04 10.74
N ASN A 83 1.38 0.71 11.50
CA ASN A 83 0.72 -0.59 11.32
C ASN A 83 -0.25 -0.53 10.14
N GLU A 84 -0.12 -1.49 9.23
CA GLU A 84 -0.96 -1.60 8.05
C GLU A 84 -1.95 -2.77 8.16
N PRO A 85 -3.26 -2.49 8.05
CA PRO A 85 -4.29 -3.47 7.77
C PRO A 85 -4.86 -3.34 6.36
N ASP A 86 -5.48 -4.42 5.89
CA ASP A 86 -6.33 -4.51 4.72
C ASP A 86 -7.81 -4.55 5.14
N VAL A 87 -8.67 -3.67 4.62
CA VAL A 87 -10.07 -3.55 5.05
C VAL A 87 -11.05 -3.98 3.96
N VAL A 88 -11.91 -4.94 4.30
CA VAL A 88 -12.96 -5.51 3.44
C VAL A 88 -14.31 -5.54 4.16
N TRP A 89 -15.41 -5.81 3.46
CA TRP A 89 -16.77 -5.76 4.03
C TRP A 89 -17.49 -7.10 4.04
N THR A 90 -18.23 -7.32 5.12
CA THR A 90 -19.15 -8.45 5.27
C THR A 90 -20.53 -8.15 4.67
N LYS A 91 -21.35 -9.20 4.53
CA LYS A 91 -22.74 -9.10 4.01
C LYS A 91 -23.62 -8.13 4.81
N ASP A 92 -23.42 -8.08 6.12
CA ASP A 92 -24.14 -7.21 7.06
C ASP A 92 -23.48 -5.83 7.22
N GLY A 93 -22.54 -5.47 6.34
CA GLY A 93 -21.95 -4.14 6.24
C GLY A 93 -20.89 -3.84 7.30
N VAL A 94 -20.35 -4.87 7.98
CA VAL A 94 -19.27 -4.70 8.95
C VAL A 94 -17.94 -4.73 8.22
N ALA A 95 -17.12 -3.70 8.42
CA ALA A 95 -15.74 -3.69 7.95
C ALA A 95 -14.89 -4.63 8.81
N VAL A 96 -14.18 -5.55 8.16
CA VAL A 96 -13.27 -6.54 8.76
C VAL A 96 -11.90 -6.45 8.12
N VAL A 97 -10.90 -7.00 8.82
CA VAL A 97 -9.50 -6.90 8.43
C VAL A 97 -9.03 -8.21 7.81
N SER A 98 -8.69 -8.17 6.52
CA SER A 98 -8.26 -9.30 5.70
C SER A 98 -7.73 -8.80 4.36
N HIS A 99 -6.65 -9.39 3.87
CA HIS A 99 -6.00 -9.01 2.62
C HIS A 99 -6.89 -9.06 1.38
N ASP A 100 -7.73 -10.08 1.28
CA ASP A 100 -8.62 -10.27 0.15
C ASP A 100 -10.08 -10.09 0.57
N SER A 101 -10.96 -9.70 -0.37
CA SER A 101 -12.42 -9.67 -0.15
C SER A 101 -13.05 -11.07 0.01
N PHE A 102 -12.23 -12.11 -0.06
CA PHE A 102 -12.58 -13.50 0.19
C PHE A 102 -11.69 -14.08 1.29
N ALA A 103 -12.21 -15.11 1.96
CA ALA A 103 -11.40 -15.90 2.88
C ALA A 103 -10.46 -16.79 2.05
N ASP A 104 -9.17 -16.48 2.06
CA ASP A 104 -8.13 -17.27 1.40
C ASP A 104 -7.77 -18.48 2.27
N SER A 105 -7.86 -19.69 1.72
CA SER A 105 -7.50 -20.92 2.43
C SER A 105 -5.99 -21.05 2.68
N ALA A 106 -5.16 -20.23 2.03
CA ALA A 106 -3.74 -20.17 2.32
C ALA A 106 -3.42 -19.42 3.62
N VAL A 107 -4.28 -18.49 4.08
CA VAL A 107 -4.01 -17.66 5.27
C VAL A 107 -5.18 -17.59 6.26
N THR A 108 -6.26 -18.33 6.00
CA THR A 108 -7.39 -18.49 6.92
C THR A 108 -7.79 -19.96 7.06
N SER A 109 -8.47 -20.28 8.17
CA SER A 109 -8.99 -21.63 8.44
C SER A 109 -10.18 -22.04 7.55
N VAL A 110 -10.59 -21.23 6.56
CA VAL A 110 -11.80 -21.49 5.75
C VAL A 110 -11.74 -22.82 5.00
N GLY A 111 -10.54 -23.25 4.59
CA GLY A 111 -10.36 -24.49 3.83
C GLY A 111 -10.50 -25.76 4.67
N THR A 112 -10.45 -25.65 5.99
CA THR A 112 -10.49 -26.80 6.92
C THR A 112 -11.73 -26.82 7.81
N ASP A 113 -12.50 -25.73 7.86
CA ASP A 113 -13.72 -25.63 8.65
C ASP A 113 -14.94 -26.14 7.85
N PRO A 114 -15.60 -27.23 8.29
CA PRO A 114 -16.76 -27.81 7.59
C PRO A 114 -17.94 -26.85 7.43
N TYR A 115 -18.06 -25.80 8.27
CA TYR A 115 -19.13 -24.81 8.16
C TYR A 115 -19.10 -24.06 6.82
N PHE A 116 -17.91 -23.85 6.27
CA PHE A 116 -17.70 -23.09 5.03
C PHE A 116 -17.68 -23.97 3.77
N ALA A 117 -17.75 -25.29 3.93
CA ALA A 117 -17.80 -26.21 2.81
C ALA A 117 -19.01 -25.90 1.90
N GLY A 118 -18.75 -25.68 0.61
CA GLY A 118 -19.79 -25.36 -0.39
C GLY A 118 -20.35 -23.94 -0.32
N LYS A 119 -19.78 -23.04 0.48
CA LYS A 119 -20.14 -21.60 0.47
C LYS A 119 -19.41 -20.80 -0.63
N ASN A 120 -18.61 -21.45 -1.46
CA ASN A 120 -17.92 -20.79 -2.54
C ASN A 120 -18.88 -20.42 -3.68
N ARG A 121 -18.64 -19.28 -4.31
CA ARG A 121 -19.31 -18.91 -5.56
C ARG A 121 -18.37 -18.17 -6.48
N THR A 122 -18.69 -18.22 -7.77
CA THR A 122 -18.02 -17.40 -8.77
C THR A 122 -18.47 -15.94 -8.65
N VAL A 123 -17.54 -15.03 -8.44
CA VAL A 123 -17.70 -13.58 -8.62
C VAL A 123 -16.81 -13.15 -9.75
N CYS A 124 -17.34 -12.32 -10.64
CA CYS A 124 -16.56 -11.56 -11.61
C CYS A 124 -16.69 -10.07 -11.26
N SER A 125 -15.58 -9.38 -11.05
CA SER A 125 -15.57 -7.94 -10.76
C SER A 125 -14.20 -7.34 -11.04
N LEU A 126 -14.05 -6.03 -10.78
CA LEU A 126 -12.74 -5.42 -10.67
C LEU A 126 -12.15 -5.70 -9.30
N PHE A 127 -10.93 -6.22 -9.31
CA PHE A 127 -10.10 -6.45 -8.14
C PHE A 127 -8.74 -5.82 -8.44
N GLU A 128 -8.38 -4.75 -7.73
CA GLU A 128 -7.08 -4.06 -7.90
C GLU A 128 -6.88 -3.61 -9.37
N ASP A 129 -7.92 -3.00 -9.93
CA ASP A 129 -8.04 -2.55 -11.33
C ASP A 129 -8.07 -3.67 -12.39
N GLN A 130 -8.10 -4.93 -11.98
CA GLN A 130 -8.17 -6.08 -12.89
C GLN A 130 -9.57 -6.70 -12.93
N TYR A 131 -10.12 -6.93 -14.12
CA TYR A 131 -11.37 -7.68 -14.25
C TYR A 131 -11.12 -9.19 -14.24
N LEU A 132 -11.48 -9.86 -13.15
CA LEU A 132 -11.23 -11.29 -12.96
C LEU A 132 -12.47 -12.00 -12.41
N CYS A 133 -12.58 -13.30 -12.71
CA CYS A 133 -13.59 -14.19 -12.14
C CYS A 133 -12.92 -15.20 -11.20
N ARG A 134 -13.36 -15.26 -9.93
CA ARG A 134 -12.83 -16.22 -8.94
C ARG A 134 -13.96 -16.98 -8.26
N ASN A 135 -13.75 -18.27 -7.98
CA ASN A 135 -14.70 -19.13 -7.27
C ASN A 135 -14.22 -19.39 -5.83
N LEU A 136 -14.65 -18.56 -4.89
CA LEU A 136 -14.12 -18.47 -3.52
C LEU A 136 -15.23 -18.23 -2.51
N VAL A 137 -14.91 -18.29 -1.21
CA VAL A 137 -15.82 -17.91 -0.12
C VAL A 137 -15.65 -16.42 0.15
N TRP A 138 -16.64 -15.61 -0.19
CA TRP A 138 -16.55 -14.15 -0.12
C TRP A 138 -17.02 -13.62 1.24
N TYR A 139 -16.29 -12.65 1.82
CA TYR A 139 -16.76 -11.99 3.05
C TYR A 139 -18.11 -11.28 2.82
N GLY A 140 -18.33 -10.73 1.61
CA GLY A 140 -19.61 -10.13 1.21
C GLY A 140 -20.82 -11.08 1.21
N ASP A 141 -20.61 -12.40 1.34
CA ASP A 141 -21.67 -13.41 1.48
C ASP A 141 -21.89 -13.89 2.91
N LEU A 142 -20.96 -13.59 3.81
CA LEU A 142 -20.95 -14.00 5.21
C LEU A 142 -21.36 -12.84 6.09
N ASN A 143 -22.17 -13.10 7.13
CA ASN A 143 -22.36 -12.10 8.19
C ASN A 143 -21.09 -12.03 9.05
N SER A 144 -20.87 -10.90 9.72
CA SER A 144 -19.77 -10.68 10.65
C SER A 144 -19.62 -11.78 11.72
N SER A 145 -20.74 -12.32 12.20
CA SER A 145 -20.77 -13.44 13.16
C SER A 145 -20.25 -14.77 12.58
N GLU A 146 -20.41 -15.00 11.28
CA GLU A 146 -19.81 -16.15 10.57
C GLU A 146 -18.32 -15.92 10.38
N VAL A 147 -17.92 -14.72 9.95
CA VAL A 147 -16.51 -14.34 9.79
C VAL A 147 -15.72 -14.50 11.10
N LYS A 148 -16.32 -14.18 12.24
CA LYS A 148 -15.68 -14.34 13.56
C LYS A 148 -15.39 -15.80 13.94
N GLN A 149 -15.95 -16.78 13.21
CA GLN A 149 -15.63 -18.19 13.41
C GLN A 149 -14.29 -18.57 12.78
N LEU A 150 -13.85 -17.84 11.74
CA LEU A 150 -12.56 -18.06 11.09
C LEU A 150 -11.38 -17.66 11.97
N TYR A 151 -10.26 -18.34 11.75
CA TYR A 151 -8.97 -18.02 12.33
C TYR A 151 -7.99 -17.64 11.23
N PRO A 152 -7.24 -16.52 11.37
CA PRO A 152 -6.02 -16.30 10.61
C PRO A 152 -5.02 -17.41 10.93
N ILE A 153 -4.32 -17.91 9.92
CA ILE A 153 -3.29 -18.94 10.04
C ILE A 153 -2.02 -18.50 9.31
N GLN A 154 -0.88 -19.06 9.68
CA GLN A 154 0.33 -18.91 8.90
C GLN A 154 0.25 -19.67 7.59
N ASN A 155 0.75 -19.05 6.52
CA ASN A 155 0.71 -19.68 5.20
C ASN A 155 1.47 -21.01 5.19
N PRO A 156 0.80 -22.16 4.97
CA PRO A 156 1.47 -23.47 5.05
C PRO A 156 2.62 -23.63 4.07
N ALA A 157 2.58 -22.95 2.91
CA ALA A 157 3.68 -22.95 1.94
C ALA A 157 4.93 -22.22 2.46
N ARG A 158 4.77 -21.30 3.41
CA ARG A 158 5.84 -20.53 4.05
C ARG A 158 6.24 -21.06 5.44
N THR A 159 5.58 -22.10 5.94
CA THR A 159 5.88 -22.71 7.26
C THR A 159 6.95 -23.78 7.25
N TYR A 160 7.68 -23.95 8.35
CA TYR A 160 8.68 -25.02 8.50
C TYR A 160 8.06 -26.43 8.32
N PRO A 161 8.71 -27.37 7.60
CA PRO A 161 10.04 -27.28 6.98
C PRO A 161 10.05 -26.71 5.55
N LYS A 162 8.91 -26.35 4.97
CA LYS A 162 8.81 -25.79 3.61
C LYS A 162 9.27 -24.32 3.52
N GLY A 163 9.19 -23.60 4.63
CA GLY A 163 9.68 -22.24 4.80
C GLY A 163 10.11 -21.95 6.24
N TYR A 164 10.00 -20.70 6.67
CA TYR A 164 10.60 -20.20 7.92
C TYR A 164 9.59 -19.64 8.92
N ARG A 165 8.31 -19.58 8.57
CA ARG A 165 7.26 -19.04 9.44
C ARG A 165 6.77 -20.11 10.42
N PRO A 166 6.75 -19.86 11.74
CA PRO A 166 6.24 -20.83 12.70
C PRO A 166 4.71 -20.78 12.80
N PRO A 167 3.98 -21.90 12.67
CA PRO A 167 2.51 -21.94 12.79
C PRO A 167 2.02 -21.96 14.25
N PHE A 168 2.83 -21.51 15.22
CA PHE A 168 2.53 -21.67 16.65
C PHE A 168 1.26 -20.95 17.12
N TYR A 169 0.87 -19.92 16.39
CA TYR A 169 -0.27 -19.07 16.75
C TYR A 169 -1.48 -19.29 15.85
N ASP A 170 -1.45 -20.31 15.00
CA ASP A 170 -2.63 -20.73 14.26
C ASP A 170 -3.77 -21.02 15.24
N SER A 171 -4.99 -20.59 14.88
CA SER A 171 -6.17 -20.72 15.75
C SER A 171 -6.12 -19.96 17.09
N THR A 172 -5.14 -19.08 17.30
CA THR A 172 -5.05 -18.26 18.52
C THR A 172 -5.89 -16.98 18.42
N PHE A 173 -5.89 -16.36 17.24
CA PHE A 173 -6.56 -15.08 17.00
C PHE A 173 -7.81 -15.25 16.14
N LYS A 174 -8.74 -14.31 16.26
CA LYS A 174 -9.91 -14.21 15.37
C LYS A 174 -9.68 -13.10 14.35
N ILE A 175 -10.34 -13.22 13.20
CA ILE A 175 -10.45 -12.10 12.25
C ILE A 175 -11.01 -10.89 13.01
N LEU A 176 -10.37 -9.74 12.83
CA LEU A 176 -10.75 -8.50 13.48
C LEU A 176 -11.78 -7.76 12.62
N SER A 177 -12.72 -7.09 13.28
CA SER A 177 -13.38 -5.93 12.66
C SER A 177 -12.38 -4.77 12.55
N PHE A 178 -12.62 -3.84 11.63
CA PHE A 178 -11.79 -2.64 11.51
C PHE A 178 -11.82 -1.79 12.80
N GLN A 179 -12.95 -1.81 13.52
CA GLN A 179 -13.05 -1.20 14.85
C GLN A 179 -12.11 -1.88 15.86
N GLU A 180 -12.08 -3.21 15.92
CA GLU A 180 -11.16 -3.95 16.81
C GLU A 180 -9.68 -3.70 16.45
N PHE A 181 -9.36 -3.53 15.16
CA PHE A 181 -8.03 -3.10 14.72
C PHE A 181 -7.67 -1.72 15.28
N ILE A 182 -8.58 -0.73 15.14
CA ILE A 182 -8.37 0.63 15.67
C ILE A 182 -8.17 0.57 17.19
N ASP A 183 -9.06 -0.12 17.90
CA ASP A 183 -8.99 -0.24 19.36
C ASP A 183 -7.67 -0.89 19.80
N THR A 184 -7.22 -1.93 19.08
CA THR A 184 -5.94 -2.61 19.33
C THR A 184 -4.77 -1.63 19.20
N ASN A 185 -4.73 -0.86 18.11
CA ASN A 185 -3.60 -0.01 17.79
C ASN A 185 -3.54 1.29 18.61
N VAL A 186 -4.69 1.88 18.92
CA VAL A 186 -4.78 3.04 19.83
C VAL A 186 -4.41 2.63 21.26
N ASN A 187 -4.79 1.42 21.69
CA ASN A 187 -4.42 0.89 22.99
C ASN A 187 -2.92 0.61 23.09
N VAL A 188 -2.32 -0.06 22.11
CA VAL A 188 -0.87 -0.34 22.14
C VAL A 188 -0.06 0.95 22.07
N SER A 189 -0.39 1.90 21.19
CA SER A 189 0.31 3.20 21.09
C SER A 189 0.27 3.96 22.42
N THR A 190 -0.87 3.92 23.11
CA THR A 190 -1.03 4.53 24.43
C THR A 190 -0.22 3.83 25.51
N LYS A 191 -0.17 2.50 25.50
CA LYS A 191 0.57 1.71 26.51
C LYS A 191 2.08 1.82 26.37
N ILE A 192 2.59 1.82 25.15
CA ILE A 192 4.02 2.00 24.88
C ILE A 192 4.42 3.48 24.87
N ASN A 193 3.44 4.38 25.00
CA ASN A 193 3.59 5.84 24.99
C ASN A 193 4.40 6.33 23.80
N THR A 194 4.05 5.85 22.61
CA THR A 194 4.69 6.26 21.35
C THR A 194 3.64 6.60 20.31
N THR A 195 4.02 7.42 19.34
CA THR A 195 3.23 7.65 18.13
C THR A 195 3.29 6.40 17.25
N LEU A 196 2.13 5.89 16.84
CA LEU A 196 2.01 4.75 15.92
C LEU A 196 1.00 5.12 14.85
N GLY A 197 1.49 5.35 13.64
CA GLY A 197 0.64 5.61 12.49
C GLY A 197 -0.17 4.36 12.09
N LEU A 198 -1.29 4.58 11.44
CA LEU A 198 -2.07 3.50 10.81
C LEU A 198 -2.16 3.79 9.32
N ILE A 199 -1.91 2.78 8.50
CA ILE A 199 -2.00 2.87 7.03
C ILE A 199 -3.02 1.87 6.46
N PRO A 200 -4.31 2.01 6.80
CA PRO A 200 -5.34 1.11 6.31
C PRO A 200 -5.54 1.18 4.79
N GLU A 201 -5.57 0.00 4.17
CA GLU A 201 -5.98 -0.20 2.77
C GLU A 201 -7.48 -0.41 2.66
N LEU A 202 -8.14 0.33 1.76
CA LEU A 202 -9.44 -0.10 1.26
C LEU A 202 -9.22 -1.12 0.16
N LYS A 203 -9.54 -2.38 0.45
CA LYS A 203 -9.41 -3.46 -0.52
C LYS A 203 -10.61 -3.50 -1.44
N GLN A 204 -10.31 -3.42 -2.74
CA GLN A 204 -11.24 -3.68 -3.84
C GLN A 204 -12.58 -2.92 -3.71
N PRO A 205 -12.57 -1.58 -3.50
CA PRO A 205 -13.79 -0.80 -3.28
C PRO A 205 -14.77 -0.88 -4.45
N PHE A 206 -14.33 -1.09 -5.70
CA PHE A 206 -15.25 -1.31 -6.82
C PHE A 206 -16.16 -2.52 -6.59
N TYR A 207 -15.59 -3.69 -6.26
CA TYR A 207 -16.35 -4.88 -5.91
C TYR A 207 -17.26 -4.63 -4.71
N THR A 208 -16.72 -4.02 -3.65
CA THR A 208 -17.47 -3.78 -2.41
C THR A 208 -18.67 -2.87 -2.66
N ASN A 209 -18.48 -1.75 -3.36
CA ASN A 209 -19.53 -0.79 -3.67
C ASN A 209 -20.57 -1.42 -4.60
N THR A 210 -20.15 -2.09 -5.66
CA THR A 210 -21.10 -2.59 -6.67
C THR A 210 -21.85 -3.83 -6.18
N GLN A 211 -21.18 -4.82 -5.60
CA GLN A 211 -21.79 -6.12 -5.35
C GLN A 211 -22.14 -6.39 -3.88
N VAL A 212 -21.50 -5.71 -2.92
CA VAL A 212 -21.70 -5.99 -1.48
C VAL A 212 -22.65 -4.96 -0.86
N LEU A 213 -22.27 -3.68 -0.88
CA LEU A 213 -22.97 -2.62 -0.15
C LEU A 213 -24.16 -2.05 -0.93
N ASN A 214 -23.98 -1.72 -2.22
CA ASN A 214 -25.06 -1.13 -3.03
C ASN A 214 -25.83 -2.15 -3.87
N LYS A 215 -25.24 -3.33 -4.15
CA LYS A 215 -25.88 -4.44 -4.88
C LYS A 215 -26.50 -4.00 -6.21
N VAL A 216 -25.72 -3.30 -7.02
CA VAL A 216 -26.13 -2.82 -8.34
C VAL A 216 -26.28 -4.01 -9.31
N ASP A 217 -27.11 -3.84 -10.34
CA ASP A 217 -27.25 -4.86 -11.38
C ASP A 217 -26.03 -4.94 -12.31
N GLU A 218 -25.88 -6.07 -13.00
CA GLU A 218 -24.74 -6.35 -13.89
C GLU A 218 -24.56 -5.31 -14.99
N ALA A 219 -25.65 -4.76 -15.53
CA ALA A 219 -25.60 -3.75 -16.58
C ALA A 219 -25.03 -2.43 -16.06
N THR A 220 -25.43 -2.04 -14.84
CA THR A 220 -24.94 -0.86 -14.13
C THR A 220 -23.48 -1.02 -13.72
N GLU A 221 -23.11 -2.17 -13.16
CA GLU A 221 -21.71 -2.48 -12.84
C GLU A 221 -20.83 -2.39 -14.09
N LYS A 222 -21.26 -2.98 -15.21
CA LYS A 222 -20.54 -2.92 -16.49
C LYS A 222 -20.36 -1.48 -16.98
N LYS A 223 -21.36 -0.62 -16.80
CA LYS A 223 -21.26 0.81 -17.11
C LYS A 223 -20.21 1.50 -16.25
N PHE A 224 -20.21 1.27 -14.93
CA PHE A 224 -19.22 1.84 -14.02
C PHE A 224 -17.80 1.37 -14.34
N ARG A 225 -17.62 0.07 -14.60
CA ARG A 225 -16.32 -0.48 -15.02
C ARG A 225 -15.79 0.14 -16.31
N ALA A 226 -16.65 0.38 -17.30
CA ALA A 226 -16.23 1.04 -18.53
C ALA A 226 -15.80 2.50 -18.30
N ALA A 227 -16.41 3.21 -17.36
CA ALA A 227 -15.98 4.55 -16.97
C ALA A 227 -14.61 4.51 -16.25
N TYR A 228 -14.43 3.50 -15.40
CA TYR A 228 -13.21 3.27 -14.63
C TYR A 228 -11.95 3.17 -15.51
N PHE A 229 -11.98 2.34 -16.56
CA PHE A 229 -10.83 2.16 -17.46
C PHE A 229 -10.53 3.32 -18.40
N ASN A 230 -11.50 4.21 -18.65
CA ASN A 230 -11.26 5.39 -19.48
C ASN A 230 -10.40 6.45 -18.77
N LEU A 231 -9.99 6.22 -17.52
CA LEU A 231 -9.28 7.17 -16.68
C LEU A 231 -9.91 8.56 -16.75
N THR A 232 -11.24 8.65 -16.81
CA THR A 232 -11.91 9.94 -16.73
C THR A 232 -11.74 10.47 -15.31
N ASP A 233 -11.46 11.77 -15.13
CA ASP A 233 -11.27 12.36 -13.80
C ASP A 233 -12.53 12.35 -12.89
N GLY A 234 -13.56 11.60 -13.26
CA GLY A 234 -14.69 11.25 -12.42
C GLY A 234 -15.33 9.95 -12.89
N ILE A 235 -15.85 9.16 -11.93
CA ILE A 235 -16.84 8.12 -12.22
C ILE A 235 -18.17 8.81 -12.54
N ASP A 236 -19.03 8.06 -13.23
CA ASP A 236 -20.46 8.28 -13.26
C ASP A 236 -20.99 8.78 -11.88
N PRO A 237 -21.69 9.93 -11.82
CA PRO A 237 -22.26 10.45 -10.58
C PRO A 237 -23.23 9.49 -9.85
N ALA A 238 -23.71 8.45 -10.53
CA ALA A 238 -24.53 7.40 -9.93
C ALA A 238 -23.72 6.35 -9.16
N TYR A 239 -22.40 6.33 -9.27
CA TYR A 239 -21.54 5.43 -8.50
C TYR A 239 -21.48 5.88 -7.04
N ASN A 240 -21.81 4.97 -6.13
CA ASN A 240 -21.92 5.27 -4.72
C ASN A 240 -20.73 4.71 -3.94
N HIS A 241 -19.93 5.61 -3.37
CA HIS A 241 -18.72 5.35 -2.60
C HIS A 241 -19.00 4.93 -1.15
N SER A 242 -19.86 3.92 -0.97
CA SER A 242 -20.29 3.49 0.36
C SER A 242 -19.17 2.85 1.18
N ALA A 243 -18.23 2.14 0.56
CA ALA A 243 -17.08 1.57 1.22
C ALA A 243 -16.19 2.68 1.80
N GLU A 244 -15.83 3.66 0.97
CA GLU A 244 -15.04 4.85 1.31
C GLU A 244 -15.72 5.65 2.42
N ASP A 245 -17.02 5.92 2.28
CA ASP A 245 -17.77 6.73 3.24
C ASP A 245 -17.93 6.05 4.59
N THR A 246 -18.24 4.75 4.60
CA THR A 246 -18.36 3.99 5.86
C THR A 246 -17.01 3.82 6.54
N PHE A 247 -15.94 3.59 5.78
CA PHE A 247 -14.57 3.55 6.27
C PHE A 247 -14.17 4.87 6.96
N MET A 248 -14.38 6.00 6.28
CA MET A 248 -14.06 7.32 6.83
C MET A 248 -14.94 7.67 8.04
N ALA A 249 -16.19 7.22 8.05
CA ALA A 249 -17.07 7.38 9.22
C ALA A 249 -16.57 6.59 10.44
N ILE A 250 -16.00 5.40 10.26
CA ILE A 250 -15.39 4.62 11.35
C ILE A 250 -14.18 5.37 11.91
N LEU A 251 -13.29 5.89 11.05
CA LEU A 251 -12.16 6.72 11.50
C LEU A 251 -12.64 7.96 12.27
N LYS A 252 -13.66 8.67 11.76
CA LYS A 252 -14.29 9.83 12.42
C LYS A 252 -14.67 9.54 13.86
N LYS A 253 -15.43 8.46 14.00
CA LYS A 253 -16.08 8.08 15.25
C LYS A 253 -15.04 7.78 16.33
N ASN A 254 -13.85 7.35 15.91
CA ASN A 254 -12.72 7.06 16.78
C ASN A 254 -11.78 8.27 16.99
N GLY A 255 -12.12 9.45 16.49
CA GLY A 255 -11.29 10.65 16.62
C GLY A 255 -9.96 10.54 15.88
N LEU A 256 -9.93 9.79 14.79
CA LEU A 256 -8.75 9.61 13.94
C LEU A 256 -8.90 10.43 12.65
N PRO A 257 -7.80 10.99 12.10
CA PRO A 257 -6.44 10.93 12.62
C PRO A 257 -6.26 11.75 13.90
N SER A 258 -5.27 11.36 14.71
CA SER A 258 -4.84 12.10 15.89
C SER A 258 -3.32 12.30 15.88
N ALA A 259 -2.81 13.15 16.77
CA ALA A 259 -1.36 13.35 16.90
C ALA A 259 -0.59 12.06 17.26
N ARG A 260 -1.22 11.12 17.98
CA ARG A 260 -0.63 9.83 18.38
C ARG A 260 -0.86 8.72 17.34
N ASN A 261 -1.96 8.81 16.60
CA ASN A 261 -2.34 7.82 15.60
C ASN A 261 -2.72 8.56 14.31
N PRO A 262 -1.71 9.05 13.56
CA PRO A 262 -1.92 9.62 12.24
C PRO A 262 -2.38 8.54 11.26
N ILE A 263 -3.13 8.95 10.23
CA ILE A 263 -3.77 8.02 9.28
C ILE A 263 -3.29 8.28 7.87
N VAL A 264 -2.99 7.19 7.17
CA VAL A 264 -2.76 7.20 5.73
C VAL A 264 -3.74 6.24 5.12
N VAL A 265 -4.51 6.69 4.14
CA VAL A 265 -5.46 5.80 3.46
C VAL A 265 -4.84 5.35 2.17
N GLN A 266 -4.78 4.05 1.95
CA GLN A 266 -4.20 3.48 0.73
C GLN A 266 -5.24 2.71 -0.08
N CYS A 267 -5.02 2.64 -1.40
CA CYS A 267 -5.84 1.85 -2.31
C CYS A 267 -5.12 1.64 -3.65
N PHE A 268 -5.34 0.47 -4.27
CA PHE A 268 -4.95 0.21 -5.67
C PHE A 268 -5.82 0.92 -6.68
N GLU A 269 -7.05 1.26 -6.30
CA GLU A 269 -8.03 1.84 -7.20
C GLU A 269 -7.81 3.36 -7.29
N TYR A 270 -7.27 3.86 -8.41
CA TYR A 270 -6.93 5.29 -8.57
C TYR A 270 -8.13 6.20 -8.30
N GLU A 271 -9.31 5.72 -8.66
CA GLU A 271 -10.51 6.50 -8.50
C GLU A 271 -10.88 6.74 -7.04
N THR A 272 -10.71 5.74 -6.17
CA THR A 272 -10.88 5.92 -4.72
C THR A 272 -9.93 6.99 -4.19
N ILE A 273 -8.69 7.04 -4.70
CA ILE A 273 -7.73 8.10 -4.37
C ILE A 273 -8.27 9.48 -4.79
N GLN A 274 -8.86 9.60 -5.99
CA GLN A 274 -9.46 10.84 -6.47
C GLN A 274 -10.66 11.27 -5.63
N TYR A 275 -11.57 10.35 -5.33
CA TYR A 275 -12.76 10.59 -4.53
C TYR A 275 -12.39 11.08 -3.13
N LEU A 276 -11.53 10.35 -2.42
CA LEU A 276 -11.10 10.69 -1.07
C LEU A 276 -10.35 12.03 -1.04
N ALA A 277 -9.46 12.28 -2.01
CA ALA A 277 -8.72 13.54 -2.10
C ALA A 277 -9.66 14.74 -2.23
N ARG A 278 -10.68 14.65 -3.09
CA ARG A 278 -11.62 15.76 -3.33
C ARG A 278 -12.67 15.91 -2.23
N LYS A 279 -13.09 14.80 -1.62
CA LYS A 279 -14.05 14.82 -0.51
C LYS A 279 -13.43 15.35 0.79
N TYR A 280 -12.15 15.07 1.01
CA TYR A 280 -11.40 15.48 2.20
C TYR A 280 -10.16 16.30 1.82
N PRO A 281 -10.31 17.52 1.26
CA PRO A 281 -9.18 18.36 0.88
C PRO A 281 -8.44 18.90 2.12
N ASN A 282 -7.23 19.41 1.91
CA ASN A 282 -6.35 19.98 2.94
C ASN A 282 -6.04 19.02 4.10
N GLY A 283 -6.02 17.71 3.84
CA GLY A 283 -5.77 16.69 4.85
C GLY A 283 -6.84 16.64 5.95
N SER A 284 -8.12 16.92 5.63
CA SER A 284 -9.22 16.99 6.60
C SER A 284 -9.76 15.64 7.08
N GLY A 285 -9.39 14.54 6.42
CA GLY A 285 -9.77 13.17 6.85
C GLY A 285 -8.60 12.25 7.17
N PHE A 286 -7.40 12.57 6.71
CA PHE A 286 -6.20 11.73 6.79
C PHE A 286 -4.94 12.61 6.64
N ASN A 287 -3.79 12.09 7.04
CA ASN A 287 -2.49 12.76 6.89
C ASN A 287 -1.93 12.64 5.46
N ALA A 288 -2.19 11.54 4.77
CA ALA A 288 -1.82 11.35 3.36
C ALA A 288 -2.69 10.29 2.68
N LEU A 289 -2.65 10.27 1.36
CA LEU A 289 -3.12 9.17 0.53
C LEU A 289 -1.93 8.39 -0.03
N LEU A 290 -2.12 7.08 -0.23
CA LEU A 290 -1.17 6.22 -0.92
C LEU A 290 -1.87 5.52 -2.08
N PHE A 291 -1.46 5.85 -3.29
CA PHE A 291 -1.91 5.18 -4.50
C PHE A 291 -1.01 3.97 -4.78
N LEU A 292 -1.55 2.77 -4.54
CA LEU A 292 -0.86 1.51 -4.81
C LEU A 292 -0.95 1.16 -6.29
N LEU A 293 0.11 0.57 -6.84
CA LEU A 293 0.24 0.28 -8.26
C LEU A 293 0.46 -1.21 -8.51
N ASP A 294 -0.59 -1.87 -8.96
CA ASP A 294 -0.46 -3.21 -9.54
C ASP A 294 -0.22 -3.06 -11.05
N ILE A 295 -1.27 -3.13 -11.85
CA ILE A 295 -1.22 -2.96 -13.31
C ILE A 295 -1.27 -1.48 -13.78
N ASN A 296 -1.30 -0.52 -12.85
CA ASN A 296 -1.36 0.92 -13.10
C ASN A 296 -0.01 1.53 -13.53
N TRP A 297 0.71 0.87 -14.44
CA TRP A 297 2.05 1.30 -14.87
C TRP A 297 2.10 2.73 -15.42
N TRP A 298 0.98 3.24 -15.96
CA TRP A 298 0.87 4.61 -16.48
C TRP A 298 1.25 5.67 -15.46
N ALA A 299 1.03 5.39 -14.17
CA ALA A 299 1.34 6.27 -13.05
C ALA A 299 2.85 6.57 -12.94
N LEU A 300 3.72 5.68 -13.44
CA LEU A 300 5.17 5.84 -13.44
C LEU A 300 5.72 6.40 -14.76
N THR A 301 4.86 6.92 -15.64
CA THR A 301 5.29 7.81 -16.74
C THR A 301 5.36 9.26 -16.25
N PRO A 302 6.17 10.16 -16.86
CA PRO A 302 6.17 11.57 -16.50
C PRO A 302 4.78 12.20 -16.50
N LYS A 303 3.96 11.87 -17.52
CA LYS A 303 2.57 12.35 -17.63
C LYS A 303 1.67 11.80 -16.51
N GLY A 304 1.88 10.55 -16.10
CA GLY A 304 1.16 9.94 -14.98
C GLY A 304 1.51 10.59 -13.65
N MET A 305 2.80 10.77 -13.39
CA MET A 305 3.29 11.46 -12.21
C MET A 305 2.79 12.92 -12.17
N ASP A 306 2.81 13.64 -13.30
CA ASP A 306 2.27 15.01 -13.39
C ASP A 306 0.77 15.05 -13.07
N ARG A 307 0.01 14.04 -13.51
CA ARG A 307 -1.43 13.92 -13.22
C ARG A 307 -1.69 13.72 -11.72
N ILE A 308 -0.95 12.83 -11.07
CA ILE A 308 -1.09 12.59 -9.62
C ILE A 308 -0.67 13.84 -8.84
N ALA A 309 0.43 14.49 -9.24
CA ALA A 309 0.88 15.74 -8.64
C ALA A 309 -0.14 16.89 -8.81
N ALA A 310 -0.86 16.93 -9.94
CA ALA A 310 -1.94 17.87 -10.16
C ALA A 310 -3.10 17.65 -9.17
N LEU A 311 -3.51 16.40 -8.92
CA LEU A 311 -4.53 16.07 -7.91
C LEU A 311 -4.07 16.48 -6.49
N GLN A 312 -2.82 16.18 -6.13
CA GLN A 312 -2.21 16.61 -4.86
C GLN A 312 -2.29 18.13 -4.71
N LYS A 313 -1.93 18.88 -5.76
CA LYS A 313 -1.98 20.35 -5.76
C LYS A 313 -3.41 20.89 -5.72
N GLU A 314 -4.33 20.30 -6.48
CA GLU A 314 -5.75 20.67 -6.53
C GLU A 314 -6.41 20.56 -5.16
N THR A 315 -6.14 19.46 -4.46
CA THR A 315 -6.81 19.12 -3.20
C THR A 315 -6.00 19.49 -1.96
N ASN A 316 -4.76 19.96 -2.14
CA ASN A 316 -3.80 20.24 -1.09
C ASN A 316 -3.62 19.06 -0.12
N ASN A 317 -3.56 17.85 -0.68
CA ASN A 317 -3.31 16.60 0.05
C ASN A 317 -1.92 16.08 -0.26
N THR A 318 -1.27 15.45 0.71
CA THR A 318 -0.05 14.67 0.45
C THR A 318 -0.40 13.33 -0.18
N ILE A 319 0.27 12.98 -1.27
CA ILE A 319 0.07 11.73 -2.00
C ILE A 319 1.41 10.99 -2.16
N TYR A 320 1.39 9.72 -1.80
CA TYR A 320 2.45 8.74 -2.07
C TYR A 320 2.03 7.84 -3.22
N VAL A 321 3.02 7.36 -3.98
CA VAL A 321 2.87 6.33 -5.00
C VAL A 321 3.60 5.10 -4.52
N GLY A 322 2.90 3.97 -4.47
CA GLY A 322 3.46 2.71 -4.02
C GLY A 322 3.39 1.66 -5.10
N PRO A 323 4.48 1.36 -5.81
CA PRO A 323 4.56 0.20 -6.69
C PRO A 323 5.13 -1.04 -5.99
N TRP A 324 4.99 -2.19 -6.66
CA TRP A 324 5.80 -3.36 -6.34
C TRP A 324 7.30 -3.03 -6.38
N LYS A 325 8.08 -3.54 -5.44
CA LYS A 325 9.50 -3.20 -5.21
C LYS A 325 10.42 -3.52 -6.39
N ASP A 326 10.02 -4.43 -7.27
CA ASP A 326 10.77 -4.76 -8.49
C ASP A 326 10.84 -3.56 -9.45
N SER A 327 9.92 -2.61 -9.30
CA SER A 327 9.91 -1.35 -10.06
C SER A 327 11.19 -0.53 -9.92
N LEU A 328 12.02 -0.76 -8.89
CA LEU A 328 13.33 -0.13 -8.69
C LEU A 328 14.51 -0.89 -9.30
N TYR A 329 14.30 -2.12 -9.77
CA TYR A 329 15.36 -2.95 -10.35
C TYR A 329 15.09 -3.28 -11.81
N ASP A 330 14.09 -4.13 -12.05
CA ASP A 330 13.75 -4.61 -13.38
C ASP A 330 12.59 -3.82 -14.02
N GLY A 331 11.93 -2.96 -13.22
CA GLY A 331 10.99 -1.95 -13.68
C GLY A 331 9.55 -2.42 -13.70
N ILE A 332 8.62 -1.48 -13.49
CA ILE A 332 7.19 -1.79 -13.37
C ILE A 332 6.61 -2.43 -14.65
N TYR A 333 7.28 -2.23 -15.79
CA TYR A 333 6.87 -2.86 -17.04
C TYR A 333 7.01 -4.38 -16.98
N LEU A 334 8.14 -4.89 -16.48
CA LEU A 334 8.34 -6.34 -16.38
C LEU A 334 7.38 -6.94 -15.34
N TYR A 335 7.18 -6.27 -14.22
CA TYR A 335 6.14 -6.62 -13.25
C TYR A 335 4.75 -6.66 -13.88
N ALA A 336 4.38 -5.62 -14.62
CA ALA A 336 3.09 -5.60 -15.31
C ALA A 336 3.00 -6.76 -16.31
N LEU A 337 4.06 -7.09 -17.06
CA LEU A 337 4.07 -8.26 -17.95
C LEU A 337 3.92 -9.60 -17.20
N SER A 338 4.62 -9.82 -16.08
CA SER A 338 4.52 -11.08 -15.32
C SER A 338 3.17 -11.26 -14.65
N ALA A 339 2.67 -10.21 -13.99
CA ALA A 339 1.33 -10.20 -13.43
C ALA A 339 0.34 -10.63 -14.52
N SER A 340 0.47 -10.04 -15.70
CA SER A 340 -0.46 -10.25 -16.82
C SER A 340 -0.40 -11.61 -17.47
N ALA A 341 0.80 -12.21 -17.57
CA ALA A 341 0.96 -13.59 -18.04
C ALA A 341 0.24 -14.58 -17.10
N GLY A 342 0.28 -14.35 -15.78
CA GLY A 342 -0.47 -15.12 -14.80
C GLY A 342 -1.99 -14.97 -14.91
N TYR A 343 -2.46 -13.87 -15.49
CA TYR A 343 -3.88 -13.53 -15.64
C TYR A 343 -4.43 -13.71 -17.07
N GLY A 344 -3.61 -14.16 -18.03
CA GLY A 344 -4.02 -14.38 -19.42
C GLY A 344 -4.17 -13.09 -20.24
N ILE A 345 -3.43 -12.04 -19.88
CA ILE A 345 -3.51 -10.72 -20.51
C ILE A 345 -2.21 -10.41 -21.26
N ASP A 346 -2.32 -10.13 -22.56
CA ASP A 346 -1.17 -9.75 -23.41
C ASP A 346 -1.00 -8.22 -23.46
N PHE A 347 -0.12 -7.70 -22.58
CA PHE A 347 0.24 -6.28 -22.55
C PHE A 347 1.15 -5.84 -23.71
N LEU A 348 1.85 -6.78 -24.37
CA LEU A 348 2.70 -6.50 -25.52
C LEU A 348 1.89 -6.28 -26.79
N ASN A 349 0.71 -6.90 -26.86
CA ASN A 349 -0.24 -6.75 -27.93
C ASN A 349 -1.43 -5.91 -27.45
N ALA A 350 -1.16 -4.62 -27.18
CA ALA A 350 -2.15 -3.61 -26.76
C ALA A 350 -3.41 -3.53 -27.64
N THR A 351 -3.37 -4.12 -28.84
CA THR A 351 -4.50 -4.30 -29.76
C THR A 351 -5.48 -5.42 -29.38
N ALA A 352 -5.12 -6.36 -28.51
CA ALA A 352 -5.94 -7.54 -28.17
C ALA A 352 -6.71 -7.43 -26.84
N ASN A 353 -6.31 -6.54 -25.91
CA ASN A 353 -7.06 -6.26 -24.70
C ASN A 353 -7.47 -4.77 -24.62
N PRO A 354 -8.69 -4.41 -25.04
CA PRO A 354 -9.19 -3.03 -24.96
C PRO A 354 -9.34 -2.51 -23.51
N ASP A 355 -9.34 -3.39 -22.50
CA ASP A 355 -9.59 -3.04 -21.10
C ASP A 355 -8.33 -2.59 -20.33
N LEU A 356 -7.15 -2.58 -20.97
CA LEU A 356 -5.87 -2.12 -20.38
C LEU A 356 -5.16 -1.07 -21.22
N GLN A 357 -5.95 -0.38 -22.05
CA GLN A 357 -5.47 0.79 -22.76
C GLN A 357 -5.64 1.97 -21.83
N TYR A 358 -4.56 2.45 -21.21
CA TYR A 358 -4.56 3.78 -20.58
C TYR A 358 -4.44 4.82 -21.69
N PRO A 359 -5.55 5.43 -22.17
CA PRO A 359 -5.52 6.16 -23.42
C PRO A 359 -4.64 7.40 -23.29
N GLY A 360 -3.71 7.56 -24.23
CA GLY A 360 -2.77 8.67 -24.20
C GLY A 360 -1.57 8.49 -23.25
N TYR A 361 -1.31 7.27 -22.78
CA TYR A 361 -0.07 6.87 -22.13
C TYR A 361 0.65 5.85 -23.00
N LYS A 362 1.99 5.90 -23.04
CA LYS A 362 2.80 4.90 -23.72
C LYS A 362 3.67 4.21 -22.71
N VAL A 363 3.77 2.90 -22.84
CA VAL A 363 4.60 2.08 -21.96
C VAL A 363 6.09 2.49 -22.06
N THR A 364 6.52 2.89 -23.25
CA THR A 364 7.86 3.44 -23.53
C THR A 364 8.18 4.73 -22.78
N ASP A 365 7.18 5.40 -22.22
CA ASP A 365 7.35 6.64 -21.47
C ASP A 365 7.55 6.37 -19.96
N ILE A 366 7.54 5.11 -19.51
CA ILE A 366 7.82 4.77 -18.10
C ILE A 366 9.24 5.24 -17.75
N VAL A 367 9.35 5.90 -16.59
CA VAL A 367 10.62 6.41 -16.06
C VAL A 367 11.56 5.24 -15.74
N ASP A 368 12.85 5.45 -15.98
CA ASP A 368 13.89 4.49 -15.62
C ASP A 368 13.82 4.14 -14.10
N PRO A 369 13.82 2.85 -13.73
CA PRO A 369 13.84 2.40 -12.33
C PRO A 369 14.84 3.15 -11.45
N ALA A 370 16.03 3.45 -11.96
CA ALA A 370 17.12 4.08 -11.23
C ALA A 370 16.82 5.52 -10.78
N VAL A 371 15.87 6.21 -11.42
CA VAL A 371 15.51 7.61 -11.13
C VAL A 371 14.03 7.79 -10.79
N THR A 372 13.26 6.70 -10.69
CA THR A 372 11.81 6.75 -10.44
C THR A 372 11.47 7.50 -9.14
N VAL A 373 12.18 7.22 -8.04
CA VAL A 373 12.00 7.90 -6.76
C VAL A 373 12.27 9.41 -6.89
N GLN A 374 13.34 9.78 -7.59
CA GLN A 374 13.73 11.18 -7.79
C GLN A 374 12.71 11.94 -8.65
N GLU A 375 12.15 11.30 -9.68
CA GLU A 375 11.12 11.91 -10.52
C GLU A 375 9.80 12.14 -9.77
N LEU A 376 9.42 11.25 -8.84
CA LEU A 376 8.30 11.47 -7.93
C LEU A 376 8.59 12.64 -6.99
N HIS A 377 9.77 12.66 -6.36
CA HIS A 377 10.16 13.72 -5.41
C HIS A 377 10.22 15.10 -6.06
N LYS A 378 10.67 15.22 -7.31
CA LYS A 378 10.64 16.49 -8.08
C LYS A 378 9.23 17.08 -8.20
N ARG A 379 8.20 16.24 -8.07
CA ARG A 379 6.77 16.61 -8.12
C ARG A 379 6.13 16.71 -6.74
N GLY A 380 6.91 16.54 -5.68
CA GLY A 380 6.43 16.50 -4.30
C GLY A 380 5.65 15.24 -3.95
N LEU A 381 5.72 14.18 -4.77
CA LEU A 381 5.10 12.90 -4.51
C LEU A 381 6.09 12.00 -3.77
N GLY A 382 5.63 11.28 -2.75
CA GLY A 382 6.48 10.31 -2.07
C GLY A 382 6.43 8.92 -2.73
N TYR A 383 7.41 8.08 -2.42
CA TYR A 383 7.52 6.70 -2.87
C TYR A 383 7.44 5.73 -1.69
N LEU A 384 6.57 4.72 -1.78
CA LEU A 384 6.51 3.65 -0.77
C LEU A 384 6.34 2.26 -1.40
N GLY A 385 7.38 1.42 -1.36
CA GLY A 385 7.35 0.10 -2.00
C GLY A 385 6.68 -1.00 -1.16
N TYR A 386 6.19 -2.04 -1.83
CA TYR A 386 5.84 -3.35 -1.23
C TYR A 386 6.31 -4.52 -2.12
N THR A 387 6.45 -5.75 -1.63
CA THR A 387 6.50 -6.19 -0.22
C THR A 387 7.91 -6.61 0.14
N TYR A 388 8.46 -6.09 1.23
CA TYR A 388 9.79 -6.46 1.71
C TYR A 388 9.70 -7.63 2.70
N TYR A 389 9.96 -8.82 2.17
CA TYR A 389 9.92 -10.08 2.93
C TYR A 389 11.03 -10.17 3.98
N ASP A 390 10.85 -11.06 4.95
CA ASP A 390 11.90 -11.50 5.88
C ASP A 390 13.13 -12.06 5.13
N SER A 391 14.35 -11.80 5.61
CA SER A 391 15.59 -12.26 4.97
C SER A 391 15.79 -13.76 4.83
N ARG A 392 15.01 -14.58 5.54
CA ARG A 392 15.03 -16.04 5.34
C ARG A 392 14.17 -16.47 4.16
N GLN A 393 13.22 -15.65 3.72
CA GLN A 393 12.37 -15.95 2.57
C GLN A 393 13.06 -15.55 1.26
N ASP A 394 12.63 -16.16 0.15
CA ASP A 394 12.98 -15.67 -1.18
C ASP A 394 12.54 -14.19 -1.30
N PRO A 395 13.41 -13.28 -1.75
CA PRO A 395 13.02 -11.90 -1.94
C PRO A 395 11.99 -11.72 -3.07
N LEU A 396 11.76 -12.71 -3.94
CA LEU A 396 10.77 -12.70 -5.02
C LEU A 396 10.93 -11.49 -5.97
N TYR A 397 12.17 -11.16 -6.31
CA TYR A 397 12.46 -10.25 -7.43
C TYR A 397 12.39 -11.03 -8.74
N ASN A 398 11.81 -10.49 -9.81
CA ASN A 398 11.80 -11.18 -11.12
C ASN A 398 13.22 -11.50 -11.62
N CYS A 399 14.20 -10.66 -11.26
CA CYS A 399 15.59 -10.88 -11.63
C CYS A 399 16.29 -12.01 -10.83
N VAL A 400 15.69 -12.51 -9.74
CA VAL A 400 16.17 -13.66 -8.93
C VAL A 400 15.47 -14.96 -9.33
N ASP A 401 14.20 -14.88 -9.76
CA ASP A 401 13.41 -16.02 -10.24
C ASP A 401 13.03 -15.88 -11.73
N PRO A 402 13.87 -16.39 -12.65
CA PRO A 402 13.57 -16.37 -14.08
C PRO A 402 12.52 -17.40 -14.50
N THR A 403 11.96 -18.22 -13.59
CA THR A 403 11.08 -19.35 -13.96
C THR A 403 9.67 -18.93 -14.38
N GLY A 404 9.29 -17.67 -14.17
CA GLY A 404 8.01 -17.10 -14.61
C GLY A 404 7.98 -16.60 -16.05
N TYR A 405 9.13 -16.53 -16.74
CA TYR A 405 9.21 -16.05 -18.12
C TYR A 405 9.75 -17.14 -19.04
N ASP A 406 8.87 -17.75 -19.81
CA ASP A 406 9.31 -18.40 -21.04
C ASP A 406 10.00 -17.33 -21.91
N ASN A 407 11.33 -17.43 -21.99
CA ASN A 407 12.21 -16.57 -22.80
C ASN A 407 12.47 -15.13 -22.28
N ILE A 408 12.89 -14.98 -21.02
CA ILE A 408 13.30 -13.70 -20.42
C ILE A 408 14.30 -12.89 -21.28
N THR A 409 15.19 -13.57 -22.01
CA THR A 409 16.20 -12.95 -22.88
C THR A 409 15.58 -12.14 -24.03
N GLU A 410 14.48 -12.61 -24.62
CA GLU A 410 13.78 -11.88 -25.69
C GLU A 410 13.00 -10.67 -25.13
N THR A 411 12.37 -10.82 -23.97
CA THR A 411 11.63 -9.73 -23.29
C THR A 411 12.58 -8.63 -22.82
N LEU A 412 13.73 -9.00 -22.26
CA LEU A 412 14.78 -8.06 -21.83
C LEU A 412 15.39 -7.31 -23.02
N SER A 413 15.53 -7.95 -24.19
CA SER A 413 16.07 -7.31 -25.40
C SER A 413 15.19 -6.20 -25.97
N LYS A 414 13.92 -6.12 -25.54
CA LYS A 414 12.93 -5.11 -25.96
C LYS A 414 12.83 -3.92 -24.99
N LEU A 415 13.55 -3.95 -23.87
CA LEU A 415 13.60 -2.83 -22.93
C LEU A 415 14.43 -1.67 -23.51
N TRP A 416 13.95 -0.45 -23.34
CA TRP A 416 14.71 0.78 -23.68
C TRP A 416 15.60 1.25 -22.52
N TYR A 417 15.64 0.50 -21.41
CA TYR A 417 16.48 0.74 -20.24
C TYR A 417 17.22 -0.54 -19.84
N THR A 418 18.26 -0.38 -19.02
CA THR A 418 19.03 -1.52 -18.48
C THR A 418 18.57 -1.81 -17.05
N PRO A 419 17.96 -2.99 -16.78
CA PRO A 419 17.63 -3.40 -15.44
C PRO A 419 18.82 -3.34 -14.48
N LYS A 420 18.57 -2.90 -13.24
CA LYS A 420 19.58 -2.94 -12.20
C LYS A 420 19.79 -4.38 -11.71
N PRO A 421 21.02 -4.79 -11.35
CA PRO A 421 21.25 -6.09 -10.73
C PRO A 421 20.43 -6.26 -9.43
N CYS A 422 19.93 -7.47 -9.20
CA CYS A 422 19.18 -7.77 -7.98
C CYS A 422 20.02 -7.52 -6.71
N PRO A 423 19.35 -7.16 -5.61
CA PRO A 423 20.01 -7.15 -4.33
C PRO A 423 20.44 -8.56 -3.94
N LYS A 424 21.67 -8.67 -3.41
CA LYS A 424 22.32 -9.95 -3.05
C LYS A 424 21.87 -10.48 -1.70
N ASN A 425 21.36 -9.60 -0.84
CA ASN A 425 20.87 -9.89 0.51
C ASN A 425 20.04 -8.71 1.00
N LYS A 426 19.39 -8.87 2.17
CA LYS A 426 18.50 -7.86 2.76
C LYS A 426 19.19 -6.52 3.06
N ARG A 427 20.45 -6.56 3.51
CA ARG A 427 21.23 -5.34 3.76
C ARG A 427 21.49 -4.58 2.47
N HIS A 428 21.87 -5.27 1.39
CA HIS A 428 22.03 -4.65 0.07
C HIS A 428 20.70 -4.07 -0.42
N GLU A 429 19.59 -4.82 -0.33
CA GLU A 429 18.24 -4.35 -0.72
C GLU A 429 17.88 -3.01 -0.04
N PHE A 430 17.91 -2.98 1.29
CA PHE A 430 17.52 -1.76 2.01
C PHE A 430 18.52 -0.62 1.83
N PHE A 431 19.83 -0.87 1.91
CA PHE A 431 20.82 0.21 1.78
C PHE A 431 20.79 0.86 0.41
N ASP A 432 20.61 0.06 -0.63
CA ASP A 432 20.50 0.54 -1.99
C ASP A 432 19.27 1.44 -2.16
N GLN A 433 18.13 1.02 -1.61
CA GLN A 433 16.88 1.79 -1.70
C GLN A 433 16.84 3.01 -0.77
N PHE A 434 17.48 2.95 0.40
CA PHE A 434 17.76 4.12 1.23
C PHE A 434 18.61 5.14 0.45
N ALA A 435 19.62 4.67 -0.30
CA ALA A 435 20.47 5.52 -1.14
C ALA A 435 19.76 6.07 -2.38
N MET A 436 18.70 5.42 -2.85
CA MET A 436 17.77 5.94 -3.88
C MET A 436 16.83 7.02 -3.34
N GLY A 437 16.59 7.04 -2.02
CA GLY A 437 15.68 7.98 -1.37
C GLY A 437 14.26 7.45 -1.13
N VAL A 438 14.06 6.13 -1.12
CA VAL A 438 12.74 5.53 -0.83
C VAL A 438 12.21 6.04 0.52
N ASP A 439 10.99 6.58 0.55
CA ASP A 439 10.44 7.22 1.75
C ASP A 439 10.00 6.19 2.78
N GLY A 440 9.40 5.09 2.36
CA GLY A 440 9.07 4.00 3.26
C GLY A 440 8.83 2.66 2.59
N PHE A 441 8.62 1.66 3.43
CA PHE A 441 8.68 0.25 3.05
C PHE A 441 7.56 -0.52 3.73
N PHE A 442 6.80 -1.32 2.97
CA PHE A 442 5.95 -2.37 3.55
C PHE A 442 6.79 -3.59 3.93
N VAL A 443 7.10 -3.72 5.22
CA VAL A 443 8.04 -4.72 5.73
C VAL A 443 7.30 -5.79 6.51
N GLU A 444 7.67 -7.06 6.29
CA GLU A 444 7.20 -8.14 7.15
C GLU A 444 8.01 -8.20 8.46
N ASN A 445 9.35 -8.24 8.39
CA ASN A 445 10.25 -8.28 9.55
C ASN A 445 10.74 -6.89 9.97
N ASN A 446 10.01 -6.25 10.88
CA ASN A 446 10.26 -4.87 11.29
C ASN A 446 11.52 -4.70 12.14
N ASN A 447 11.90 -5.71 12.92
CA ASN A 447 13.13 -5.67 13.72
C ASN A 447 14.37 -5.60 12.81
N GLU A 448 14.38 -6.39 11.75
CA GLU A 448 15.46 -6.39 10.75
C GLU A 448 15.54 -5.04 10.02
N PHE A 449 14.40 -4.49 9.60
CA PHE A 449 14.37 -3.16 8.98
C PHE A 449 14.89 -2.07 9.93
N ALA A 450 14.41 -2.05 11.17
CA ALA A 450 14.85 -1.07 12.16
C ALA A 450 16.36 -1.13 12.36
N GLN A 451 16.93 -2.33 12.53
CA GLN A 451 18.37 -2.49 12.66
C GLN A 451 19.15 -1.96 11.44
N LEU A 452 18.69 -2.26 10.22
CA LEU A 452 19.38 -1.84 9.00
C LEU A 452 19.23 -0.34 8.74
N ARG A 453 18.09 0.25 9.08
CA ARG A 453 17.87 1.71 9.06
C ARG A 453 18.82 2.42 10.02
N ASP A 454 18.95 1.92 11.24
CA ASP A 454 19.82 2.48 12.27
C ASP A 454 21.28 2.40 11.84
N GLU A 455 21.69 1.26 11.26
CA GLU A 455 23.03 1.06 10.70
C GLU A 455 23.32 2.06 9.57
N TYR A 456 22.40 2.22 8.62
CA TYR A 456 22.54 3.18 7.53
C TYR A 456 22.62 4.63 8.04
N ASN A 457 21.78 5.00 9.02
CA ASN A 457 21.82 6.32 9.63
C ASN A 457 23.18 6.60 10.31
N ASN A 458 23.75 5.60 10.99
CA ASN A 458 25.06 5.70 11.62
C ASN A 458 26.18 5.88 10.59
N LEU A 459 26.11 5.22 9.43
CA LEU A 459 27.04 5.45 8.33
C LEU A 459 26.96 6.87 7.79
N LEU A 460 25.74 7.41 7.59
CA LEU A 460 25.56 8.80 7.17
C LEU A 460 26.18 9.78 8.18
N LEU A 461 26.01 9.53 9.49
CA LEU A 461 26.61 10.33 10.56
C LEU A 461 28.15 10.25 10.59
N ALA A 462 28.72 9.07 10.31
CA ALA A 462 30.16 8.85 10.34
C ALA A 462 30.91 9.48 9.15
N THR A 463 30.21 9.75 8.04
CA THR A 463 30.80 10.38 6.83
C THR A 463 31.04 11.89 6.99
N THR A 464 31.83 12.31 7.99
CA THR A 464 32.28 13.69 8.18
C THR A 464 33.77 13.85 7.88
N LYS A 465 34.12 13.91 6.59
CA LYS A 465 35.30 14.57 5.96
C LYS A 465 35.58 13.89 4.62
N GLU A 466 35.54 14.67 3.53
CA GLU A 466 36.07 14.49 2.15
C GLU A 466 35.94 13.13 1.40
N ASP A 467 35.70 12.00 2.06
CA ASP A 467 35.68 10.66 1.45
C ASP A 467 34.29 9.99 1.48
N GLY A 468 33.24 10.68 1.95
CA GLY A 468 31.96 10.05 2.29
C GLY A 468 31.23 9.34 1.13
N ASP A 469 31.33 9.85 -0.10
CA ASP A 469 30.74 9.18 -1.27
C ASP A 469 31.62 8.01 -1.73
N TYR A 470 32.92 8.08 -1.50
CA TYR A 470 33.84 6.98 -1.78
C TYR A 470 33.61 5.84 -0.78
N PHE A 471 33.48 6.11 0.51
CA PHE A 471 33.24 5.08 1.54
C PHE A 471 31.87 4.42 1.42
N LEU A 472 30.79 5.16 1.13
CA LEU A 472 29.46 4.56 0.96
C LEU A 472 29.43 3.65 -0.28
N ASN A 473 30.00 4.11 -1.40
CA ASN A 473 30.12 3.32 -2.63
C ASN A 473 31.10 2.14 -2.47
N LEU A 474 32.19 2.29 -1.71
CA LEU A 474 33.11 1.20 -1.39
C LEU A 474 32.45 0.19 -0.44
N TYR A 475 31.61 0.60 0.51
CA TYR A 475 30.92 -0.31 1.44
C TYR A 475 29.80 -1.10 0.75
N ILE A 476 29.03 -0.43 -0.11
CA ILE A 476 28.01 -1.08 -0.94
C ILE A 476 28.69 -2.02 -1.95
N GLY A 477 29.82 -1.59 -2.55
CA GLY A 477 30.62 -2.39 -3.48
C GLY A 477 31.43 -3.53 -2.85
N LEU A 478 31.91 -3.43 -1.61
CA LEU A 478 32.70 -4.50 -0.96
C LEU A 478 31.83 -5.69 -0.54
N ASN A 479 30.52 -5.49 -0.37
CA ASN A 479 29.56 -6.59 -0.27
C ASN A 479 29.39 -7.39 -1.57
N GLU A 480 29.97 -6.95 -2.70
CA GLU A 480 30.07 -7.77 -3.89
C GLU A 480 31.02 -8.96 -3.72
N THR A 481 31.91 -8.93 -2.73
CA THR A 481 32.95 -9.95 -2.49
C THR A 481 32.69 -10.86 -1.29
N GLY A 482 31.60 -10.66 -0.54
CA GLY A 482 31.26 -11.50 0.61
C GLY A 482 32.06 -11.24 1.89
N VAL A 483 32.78 -10.12 1.99
CA VAL A 483 33.53 -9.76 3.20
C VAL A 483 32.59 -9.14 4.24
N ARG A 484 32.37 -9.86 5.35
CA ARG A 484 31.73 -9.31 6.56
C ARG A 484 32.68 -8.34 7.23
N VAL A 485 32.31 -7.07 7.35
CA VAL A 485 32.96 -6.18 8.32
C VAL A 485 32.30 -6.41 9.68
N VAL A 486 33.06 -6.98 10.59
CA VAL A 486 32.70 -7.09 12.01
C VAL A 486 33.22 -5.81 12.68
N PHE A 487 32.34 -5.07 13.34
CA PHE A 487 32.72 -4.02 14.29
C PHE A 487 32.64 -4.58 15.72
#